data_AF-A0A379YN90-F1
#
_entry.id   AF-A0A379YN90-F1
#
_cell.length_a   1.000
_cell.length_b   1.000
_cell.length_c   1.000
_cell.angle_alpha   90.00
_cell.angle_beta   90.00
_cell.angle_gamma   90.00
#
_symmetry.space_group_name_H-M   'P 1'
#
loop_
_entity.id
_entity.type
_entity.pdbx_description
1 polymer ?
#
loop_
_entity_poly.entity_id
_entity_poly.type
_entity_poly.pdbx_seq_one_letter_code
_entity_poly.pdbx_strand_id
1 'polypeptide(L)'
;MNPAARDFRYACGVKYNSVPVSLTGGNDTLSIPLTPPDSGWQATYIEATFSDGYVATTQVYITPDHKYPETAPPSAGAACQTLPGRGLIPTAAKQ
;
A
#
# COMPACT_ATOMS: atom_id res chain seq x y z
N MET A 1 9.36 -9.53 -5.32
CA MET A 1 8.33 -9.36 -6.37
C MET A 1 7.07 -10.06 -5.86
N ASN A 2 5.91 -9.40 -5.86
CA ASN A 2 4.64 -10.03 -5.49
C ASN A 2 4.05 -10.71 -6.73
N PRO A 3 4.01 -12.07 -6.81
CA PRO A 3 3.51 -12.77 -7.98
C PRO A 3 1.99 -12.58 -8.17
N ALA A 4 1.27 -12.11 -7.15
CA ALA A 4 -0.19 -11.95 -7.20
C ALA A 4 -0.66 -10.53 -7.55
N ALA A 5 0.25 -9.58 -7.77
CA ALA A 5 -0.06 -8.23 -8.27
C ALA A 5 -1.00 -7.35 -7.41
N ARG A 6 -1.26 -7.68 -6.14
CA ARG A 6 -2.24 -6.97 -5.30
C ARG A 6 -1.61 -6.10 -4.22
N ASP A 7 -2.15 -4.88 -4.01
CA ASP A 7 -2.91 -4.49 -2.81
C ASP A 7 -3.43 -3.02 -2.87
N PHE A 8 -4.73 -2.75 -2.70
CA PHE A 8 -5.25 -1.39 -2.42
C PHE A 8 -6.55 -1.26 -1.58
N ARG A 9 -7.30 -2.31 -1.17
CA ARG A 9 -8.68 -2.08 -0.65
C ARG A 9 -9.25 -3.09 0.35
N TYR A 10 -8.46 -3.97 0.95
CA TYR A 10 -9.01 -5.24 1.43
C TYR A 10 -10.10 -5.12 2.53
N ALA A 11 -11.23 -5.86 2.55
CA ALA A 11 -11.58 -7.22 2.10
C ALA A 11 -10.69 -7.84 1.00
N CYS A 12 -10.02 -8.95 1.36
CA CYS A 12 -9.03 -9.81 0.64
C CYS A 12 -7.53 -9.78 1.12
N GLY A 13 -7.14 -9.21 2.30
CA GLY A 13 -5.76 -9.32 2.87
C GLY A 13 -4.94 -8.09 3.36
N VAL A 14 -5.49 -6.89 3.65
CA VAL A 14 -4.71 -5.66 4.01
C VAL A 14 -4.45 -5.76 5.50
N LYS A 15 -3.24 -5.38 5.92
CA LYS A 15 -2.94 -5.13 7.33
C LYS A 15 -2.61 -3.66 7.51
N TYR A 16 -3.48 -2.95 8.21
CA TYR A 16 -3.17 -1.61 8.71
C TYR A 16 -2.37 -1.78 9.99
N ASN A 17 -1.17 -1.20 10.01
CA ASN A 17 -0.33 -1.17 11.20
C ASN A 17 0.15 0.26 11.41
N SER A 18 -0.01 0.76 12.63
CA SER A 18 0.45 2.08 13.04
C SER A 18 1.42 1.92 14.21
N VAL A 19 2.58 2.56 14.11
CA VAL A 19 3.57 2.57 15.18
C VAL A 19 3.80 4.03 15.58
N PRO A 20 3.63 4.40 16.87
CA PRO A 20 3.96 5.73 17.34
C PRO A 20 5.44 6.03 17.08
N VAL A 21 5.72 7.22 16.57
CA VAL A 21 7.08 7.72 16.35
C VAL A 21 7.37 8.84 17.35
N SER A 22 8.51 8.73 18.03
CA SER A 22 8.98 9.74 18.99
C SER A 22 10.05 10.62 18.34
N LEU A 23 9.97 11.94 18.56
CA LEU A 23 11.02 12.86 18.17
C LEU A 23 12.21 12.70 19.14
N THR A 24 13.26 12.02 18.70
CA THR A 24 14.51 11.88 19.48
C THR A 24 15.44 13.06 19.18
N GLY A 25 15.42 14.06 20.07
CA GLY A 25 16.34 15.21 20.04
C GLY A 25 15.66 16.53 19.70
N GLY A 26 16.22 17.64 20.19
CA GLY A 26 15.68 19.00 20.05
C GLY A 26 15.74 19.60 18.64
N ASN A 27 15.72 18.76 17.61
CA ASN A 27 15.79 19.14 16.22
C ASN A 27 14.41 18.81 15.63
N ASP A 28 13.72 19.79 15.05
CA ASP A 28 12.35 19.66 14.51
C ASP A 28 12.25 18.78 13.24
N THR A 29 13.25 17.92 12.99
CA THR A 29 13.36 17.08 11.79
C THR A 29 13.32 15.60 12.17
N LEU A 30 12.36 14.87 11.60
CA LEU A 30 12.22 13.42 11.73
C LEU A 30 12.63 12.74 10.42
N SER A 31 13.52 11.74 10.50
CA SER A 31 13.91 10.92 9.35
C SER A 31 13.44 9.48 9.56
N ILE A 32 12.62 8.98 8.64
CA ILE A 32 12.05 7.62 8.68
C ILE A 32 12.59 6.82 7.49
N PRO A 33 13.37 5.76 7.71
CA PRO A 33 13.83 4.91 6.62
C PRO A 33 12.66 4.09 6.05
N LEU A 34 12.48 4.12 4.74
CA LEU A 34 11.50 3.28 4.05
C LEU A 34 12.18 2.00 3.54
N THR A 35 12.00 0.89 4.25
CA THR A 35 12.52 -0.42 3.86
C THR A 35 11.49 -1.16 2.99
N PRO A 36 11.84 -1.60 1.77
CA PRO A 36 10.94 -2.44 0.98
C PRO A 36 10.58 -3.74 1.71
N PRO A 37 9.33 -4.19 1.64
CA PRO A 37 8.95 -5.47 2.22
C PRO A 37 9.52 -6.64 1.40
N ASP A 38 9.72 -7.80 2.05
CA ASP A 38 10.19 -9.03 1.39
C ASP A 38 9.30 -9.46 0.22
N SER A 39 8.00 -9.20 0.35
CA SER A 39 7.00 -9.44 -0.68
C SER A 39 5.91 -8.38 -0.63
N GLY A 40 5.27 -8.11 -1.78
CA GLY A 40 4.20 -7.11 -1.84
C GLY A 40 4.72 -5.69 -2.06
N TRP A 41 3.85 -4.78 -1.68
CA TRP A 41 4.09 -3.36 -1.62
C TRP A 41 3.69 -2.87 -0.24
N GLN A 42 4.33 -1.80 0.22
CA GLN A 42 3.94 -1.12 1.44
C GLN A 42 3.66 0.34 1.13
N ALA A 43 2.50 0.82 1.57
CA ALA A 43 2.15 2.23 1.56
C ALA A 43 2.43 2.82 2.95
N THR A 44 3.33 3.80 3.02
CA THR A 44 3.75 4.43 4.28
C THR A 44 3.48 5.93 4.22
N TYR A 45 2.90 6.46 5.29
CA TYR A 45 2.73 7.89 5.53
C TYR A 45 2.91 8.18 7.02
N ILE A 46 3.18 9.43 7.37
CA ILE A 46 3.23 9.91 8.75
C ILE A 46 2.01 10.76 9.01
N GLU A 47 1.39 10.54 10.16
CA GLU A 47 0.28 11.33 10.69
C GLU A 47 0.77 12.06 11.95
N ALA A 48 0.48 13.35 12.04
CA ALA A 48 0.74 14.18 13.21
C ALA A 48 -0.59 14.76 13.71
N THR A 49 -0.90 14.51 14.98
CA THR A 49 -2.05 15.09 15.67
C THR A 49 -1.58 16.19 16.62
N PHE A 50 -2.08 17.40 16.43
CA PHE A 50 -1.74 18.57 17.23
C PHE A 50 -2.70 18.75 18.40
N SER A 51 -2.30 19.53 19.41
CA SER A 51 -3.08 19.71 20.65
C SER A 51 -4.42 20.41 20.46
N ASP A 52 -4.58 21.14 19.35
CA ASP A 52 -5.84 21.78 18.92
C ASP A 52 -6.78 20.82 18.14
N GLY A 53 -6.35 19.57 17.94
CA GLY A 53 -7.08 18.55 17.19
C GLY A 53 -6.85 18.59 15.68
N TYR A 54 -5.96 19.46 15.18
CA TYR A 54 -5.56 19.42 13.78
C TYR A 54 -4.78 18.13 13.47
N VAL A 55 -5.05 17.52 12.32
CA VAL A 55 -4.36 16.32 11.85
C VAL A 55 -3.70 16.62 10.52
N ALA A 56 -2.38 16.47 10.46
CA ALA A 56 -1.59 16.62 9.24
C ALA A 56 -1.02 15.27 8.82
N THR A 57 -1.02 14.99 7.52
CA THR A 57 -0.43 13.78 6.94
C THR A 57 0.60 14.12 5.88
N THR A 58 1.68 13.34 5.80
CA THR A 58 2.61 13.43 4.67
C THR A 58 1.99 12.82 3.40
N GLN A 59 2.66 13.03 2.25
CA GLN A 59 2.36 12.22 1.08
C GLN A 59 2.57 10.72 1.39
N VAL A 60 1.81 9.88 0.70
CA VAL A 60 1.97 8.41 0.78
C VAL A 60 3.13 8.00 -0.11
N TYR A 61 4.05 7.21 0.44
CA TYR A 61 5.14 6.59 -0.30
C TYR A 61 4.87 5.09 -0.49
N ILE A 62 5.04 4.59 -1.70
CA ILE A 62 4.84 3.18 -2.04
C ILE A 62 6.21 2.53 -2.27
N THR A 63 6.58 1.57 -1.43
CA THR A 63 7.80 0.77 -1.62
C THR A 63 7.47 -0.65 -2.09
N PRO A 64 8.33 -1.29 -2.90
CA PRO A 64 9.54 -0.73 -3.52
C PRO A 64 9.25 0.26 -4.67
N ASP A 65 10.09 1.28 -4.80
CA ASP A 65 9.98 2.32 -5.82
C ASP A 65 10.06 1.75 -7.24
N HIS A 66 9.27 2.33 -8.15
CA HIS A 66 9.23 2.01 -9.58
C HIS A 66 8.94 0.55 -9.94
N LYS A 67 8.55 -0.29 -8.96
CA LYS A 67 8.18 -1.68 -9.19
C LYS A 67 6.69 -1.78 -9.00
N TYR A 68 5.95 -2.01 -10.07
CA TYR A 68 4.51 -2.18 -10.03
C TYR A 68 4.12 -3.48 -10.72
N PRO A 69 2.95 -4.06 -10.41
CA PRO A 69 2.50 -5.22 -11.15
C PRO A 69 2.15 -4.85 -12.59
N GLU A 70 2.67 -5.63 -13.52
CA GLU A 70 2.38 -5.49 -14.96
C GLU A 70 1.17 -6.33 -15.39
N THR A 71 0.71 -7.23 -14.51
CA THR A 71 -0.44 -8.10 -14.76
C THR A 71 -1.57 -7.77 -13.80
N ALA A 72 -2.79 -7.88 -14.30
CA ALA A 72 -3.97 -7.77 -13.47
C ALA A 72 -3.97 -8.90 -12.43
N PRO A 73 -4.38 -8.62 -11.18
CA PRO A 73 -4.46 -9.66 -10.17
C PRO A 73 -5.51 -10.71 -10.56
N PRO A 74 -5.26 -12.00 -10.25
CA PRO A 74 -6.20 -13.06 -10.56
C PRO A 74 -7.53 -12.85 -9.84
N SER A 75 -8.62 -13.24 -10.49
CA SER A 75 -9.96 -13.17 -9.92
C SER A 75 -10.15 -14.27 -8.87
N ALA A 76 -10.59 -13.89 -7.67
CA ALA A 76 -10.87 -14.83 -6.58
C ALA A 76 -12.25 -14.55 -5.96
N GLY A 77 -13.20 -15.47 -6.14
CA GLY A 77 -14.58 -15.30 -5.69
C GLY A 77 -15.30 -14.12 -6.39
N ALA A 78 -16.51 -13.78 -5.91
CA ALA A 78 -17.31 -12.70 -6.48
C ALA A 78 -16.82 -11.29 -6.09
N ALA A 79 -16.12 -11.16 -4.95
CA ALA A 79 -15.71 -9.86 -4.40
C ALA A 79 -14.31 -9.42 -4.84
N CYS A 80 -13.44 -10.33 -5.29
CA CYS A 80 -12.06 -10.02 -5.64
C CYS A 80 -11.81 -10.19 -7.16
N GLN A 81 -12.58 -9.53 -8.02
CA GLN A 81 -12.44 -9.58 -9.49
C GLN A 81 -12.01 -8.24 -10.09
N THR A 82 -11.30 -8.27 -11.23
CA THR A 82 -11.08 -7.08 -12.04
C THR A 82 -12.30 -6.83 -12.93
N LEU A 83 -12.78 -5.58 -12.98
CA LEU A 83 -13.90 -5.24 -13.85
C LEU A 83 -13.46 -5.25 -15.33
N PRO A 84 -14.24 -5.85 -16.25
CA PRO A 84 -13.98 -5.76 -17.67
C PRO A 84 -13.96 -4.30 -18.15
N GLY A 85 -13.11 -3.97 -19.15
CA GLY A 85 -13.18 -2.69 -19.85
C GLY A 85 -12.00 -1.72 -19.70
N ARG A 86 -10.91 -2.09 -19.03
CA ARG A 86 -9.65 -1.29 -18.98
C ARG A 86 -8.51 -1.81 -19.85
N GLY A 87 -8.81 -2.64 -20.85
CA GLY A 87 -7.80 -3.14 -21.81
C GLY A 87 -6.85 -4.23 -21.29
N LEU A 88 -6.98 -4.67 -20.03
CA LEU A 88 -6.27 -5.82 -19.48
C LEU A 88 -7.16 -7.06 -19.64
N ILE A 89 -7.04 -7.77 -20.75
CA ILE A 89 -7.87 -8.95 -21.03
C ILE A 89 -7.43 -10.08 -20.08
N PRO A 90 -8.29 -10.55 -19.16
CA PRO A 90 -7.99 -11.75 -18.39
C PRO A 90 -8.16 -12.93 -19.34
N THR A 91 -7.10 -13.70 -19.58
CA THR A 91 -7.21 -14.98 -20.28
C THR A 91 -8.18 -15.85 -19.48
N ALA A 92 -9.31 -16.20 -20.09
CA ALA A 92 -10.36 -16.99 -19.46
C ALA A 92 -9.76 -18.28 -18.88
N ALA A 93 -9.94 -18.49 -17.57
CA ALA A 93 -9.68 -19.78 -16.95
C ALA A 93 -10.66 -20.79 -17.56
N LYS A 94 -10.12 -21.72 -18.36
CA LYS A 94 -10.88 -22.83 -18.93
C LYS A 94 -11.35 -23.75 -17.79
N GLN A 95 -12.64 -24.13 -17.89
CA GLN A 95 -13.35 -25.09 -17.05
C GLN A 95 -12.68 -26.47 -17.02
#